data_AF-A0A803N398-F1
#
_entry.id   AF-A0A803N398-F1
#
_cell.length_a   1.000
_cell.length_b   1.000
_cell.length_c   1.000
_cell.angle_alpha   90.00
_cell.angle_beta   90.00
_cell.angle_gamma   90.00
#
_symmetry.space_group_name_H-M   'P 1'
#
loop_
_entity.id
_entity.type
_entity.pdbx_description
1 polymer ?
#
loop_
_entity_poly.entity_id
_entity_poly.type
_entity_poly.pdbx_seq_one_letter_code
_entity_poly.pdbx_strand_id
1 'polypeptide(L)'
;MSTSSSSIRAFGAVLQRFSPLKSHSLSSSSLHWNCKIWRSFSSSSLWGSQLLPHDLSRQCDYPSASVRTIWSSSPLCMGRRSSKIATRKAKELDVPKEIVERNIKKASEKGQEAFIEKVYEVYGYGGVGFVVEVSTDKVNRSVAAVREVVRDCGGKMADSGSVVFRFKRARVVNVKISDADKDQLLGIALDAGAEDVIEPSDNEDDSEEDQAERYYKIVCSAENYASILSKLRDEGINFEPDNGYELLPVAPIEADDEAMELNKELMSKLLELDDVDAVYTDQK
;
A
#
# COMPACT_ATOMS: atom_id res chain seq x y z
N MET A 1 -66.87 0.44 -12.93
CA MET A 1 -67.25 0.45 -14.36
C MET A 1 -66.80 1.80 -14.92
N SER A 2 -65.58 1.88 -15.45
CA SER A 2 -65.30 1.93 -16.91
C SER A 2 -65.83 3.24 -17.51
N THR A 3 -64.98 4.16 -17.98
CA THR A 3 -64.51 4.11 -19.38
C THR A 3 -63.30 5.03 -19.62
N SER A 4 -62.49 4.58 -20.57
CA SER A 4 -61.29 5.19 -21.15
C SER A 4 -61.63 5.87 -22.49
N SER A 5 -60.92 6.96 -22.84
CA SER A 5 -60.56 7.37 -24.22
C SER A 5 -59.73 8.66 -24.16
N SER A 6 -58.42 8.65 -24.46
CA SER A 6 -57.80 8.62 -25.79
C SER A 6 -58.06 9.88 -26.64
N SER A 7 -57.00 10.68 -26.84
CA SER A 7 -56.86 11.51 -28.03
C SER A 7 -55.46 11.37 -28.61
N ILE A 8 -55.43 11.11 -29.91
CA ILE A 8 -54.32 10.79 -30.81
C ILE A 8 -54.12 12.01 -31.72
N ARG A 9 -52.85 12.29 -32.11
CA ARG A 9 -52.35 12.68 -33.46
C ARG A 9 -50.97 13.33 -33.25
N ALA A 10 -49.81 12.75 -33.58
CA ALA A 10 -49.31 12.00 -34.73
C ALA A 10 -48.72 12.86 -35.87
N PHE A 11 -47.53 12.42 -36.29
CA PHE A 11 -46.83 12.54 -37.57
C PHE A 11 -45.91 13.73 -37.90
N GLY A 12 -44.68 13.34 -38.26
CA GLY A 12 -43.68 14.15 -38.95
C GLY A 12 -42.33 13.43 -39.06
N ALA A 13 -42.30 12.26 -39.70
CA ALA A 13 -41.07 11.56 -40.08
C ALA A 13 -40.55 12.09 -41.43
N VAL A 14 -39.23 12.22 -41.59
CA VAL A 14 -38.56 12.16 -42.89
C VAL A 14 -37.39 11.17 -42.79
N LEU A 15 -37.57 10.05 -43.47
CA LEU A 15 -36.58 9.07 -43.88
C LEU A 15 -35.91 9.53 -45.17
N GLN A 16 -34.63 9.16 -45.37
CA GLN A 16 -34.10 8.42 -46.52
C GLN A 16 -32.55 8.42 -46.43
N ARG A 17 -31.79 7.41 -46.87
CA ARG A 17 -31.96 5.96 -47.12
C ARG A 17 -30.56 5.46 -47.57
N PHE A 18 -30.11 4.31 -47.03
CA PHE A 18 -29.59 3.09 -47.70
C PHE A 18 -28.63 3.21 -48.92
N SER A 19 -27.60 2.39 -49.20
CA SER A 19 -26.96 1.14 -48.70
C SER A 19 -25.93 0.69 -49.81
N PRO A 20 -25.53 -0.58 -50.02
CA PRO A 20 -24.58 -1.45 -49.26
C PRO A 20 -23.53 -2.21 -50.14
N LEU A 21 -22.81 -3.17 -49.50
CA LEU A 21 -22.20 -4.44 -50.01
C LEU A 21 -20.75 -4.45 -50.55
N LYS A 22 -19.88 -5.27 -49.92
CA LYS A 22 -19.55 -6.64 -50.39
C LYS A 22 -18.61 -7.38 -49.43
N SER A 23 -18.93 -8.65 -49.18
CA SER A 23 -18.08 -9.68 -48.57
C SER A 23 -17.43 -10.54 -49.66
N HIS A 24 -16.24 -11.06 -49.40
CA HIS A 24 -15.70 -12.26 -50.06
C HIS A 24 -14.88 -13.08 -49.06
N SER A 25 -15.16 -14.38 -49.01
CA SER A 25 -14.34 -15.45 -48.45
C SER A 25 -13.39 -16.02 -49.52
N LEU A 26 -12.29 -16.66 -49.09
CA LEU A 26 -11.49 -17.74 -49.71
C LEU A 26 -10.25 -17.96 -48.81
N SER A 27 -10.18 -19.04 -48.02
CA SER A 27 -9.52 -20.34 -48.24
C SER A 27 -7.99 -20.36 -48.45
N SER A 28 -7.31 -21.00 -47.49
CA SER A 28 -6.11 -21.86 -47.58
C SER A 28 -5.00 -21.55 -48.59
N SER A 29 -3.75 -21.42 -48.10
CA SER A 29 -2.66 -22.33 -48.47
C SER A 29 -1.47 -22.22 -47.50
N SER A 30 -1.02 -23.39 -47.09
CA SER A 30 0.26 -23.72 -46.46
C SER A 30 1.46 -23.34 -47.32
N LEU A 31 2.63 -23.16 -46.69
CA LEU A 31 3.95 -23.73 -47.04
C LEU A 31 4.90 -23.34 -45.88
N HIS A 32 5.16 -24.27 -44.95
CA HIS A 32 6.42 -25.02 -44.84
C HIS A 32 7.67 -24.14 -44.75
N TRP A 33 8.48 -24.31 -43.70
CA TRP A 33 9.86 -24.75 -43.81
C TRP A 33 10.30 -25.49 -42.54
N ASN A 34 11.01 -26.59 -42.79
CA ASN A 34 11.54 -27.57 -41.84
C ASN A 34 12.85 -27.10 -41.21
N CYS A 35 13.17 -27.64 -40.03
CA CYS A 35 14.40 -28.41 -39.68
C CYS A 35 14.65 -28.30 -38.17
N LYS A 36 14.37 -29.32 -37.36
CA LYS A 36 15.17 -30.52 -37.03
C LYS A 36 16.55 -30.27 -36.39
N ILE A 37 16.59 -30.52 -35.07
CA ILE A 37 17.47 -31.43 -34.28
C ILE A 37 19.00 -31.33 -34.45
N TRP A 38 19.73 -31.14 -33.33
CA TRP A 38 20.83 -31.98 -32.75
C TRP A 38 21.45 -31.21 -31.56
N ARG A 39 21.31 -31.66 -30.30
CA ARG A 39 22.15 -32.58 -29.49
C ARG A 39 23.67 -32.24 -29.41
N SER A 40 24.06 -31.78 -28.21
CA SER A 40 25.20 -32.19 -27.35
C SER A 40 26.53 -32.64 -27.98
N PHE A 41 27.67 -32.03 -27.59
CA PHE A 41 28.72 -32.66 -26.76
C PHE A 41 29.88 -31.71 -26.40
N SER A 42 30.31 -31.80 -25.13
CA SER A 42 31.63 -31.63 -24.49
C SER A 42 32.86 -31.15 -25.29
N SER A 43 33.70 -30.29 -24.69
CA SER A 43 34.95 -30.71 -24.03
C SER A 43 35.94 -29.55 -23.73
N SER A 44 36.76 -29.81 -22.72
CA SER A 44 37.75 -29.01 -22.02
C SER A 44 39.09 -28.76 -22.74
N SER A 45 39.78 -27.66 -22.38
CA SER A 45 41.11 -27.65 -21.69
C SER A 45 42.17 -26.63 -22.20
N LEU A 46 42.73 -25.92 -21.21
CA LEU A 46 44.14 -25.55 -20.94
C LEU A 46 44.92 -24.43 -21.68
N TRP A 47 45.39 -23.52 -20.81
CA TRP A 47 46.70 -22.86 -20.70
C TRP A 47 47.08 -21.62 -21.53
N GLY A 48 47.53 -20.59 -20.79
CA GLY A 48 48.27 -19.42 -21.29
C GLY A 48 48.41 -18.35 -20.21
N SER A 49 49.48 -18.42 -19.41
CA SER A 49 49.79 -17.52 -18.30
C SER A 49 50.31 -16.14 -18.73
N GLN A 50 50.10 -15.17 -17.83
CA GLN A 50 50.89 -13.94 -17.58
C GLN A 50 50.79 -12.80 -18.60
N LEU A 51 50.21 -11.67 -18.15
CA LEU A 51 50.94 -10.43 -17.83
C LEU A 51 49.93 -9.38 -17.30
N LEU A 52 50.11 -8.96 -16.04
CA LEU A 52 49.59 -7.67 -15.52
C LEU A 52 50.53 -6.56 -16.00
N PRO A 53 50.04 -5.33 -16.25
CA PRO A 53 50.04 -4.34 -15.16
C PRO A 53 48.86 -3.35 -15.16
N HIS A 54 48.56 -2.87 -13.94
CA HIS A 54 48.02 -1.56 -13.57
C HIS A 54 46.68 -1.07 -14.17
N ASP A 55 45.68 -1.12 -13.29
CA ASP A 55 45.02 0.06 -12.71
C ASP A 55 44.33 1.04 -13.67
N LEU A 56 42.99 0.92 -13.73
CA LEU A 56 42.05 2.04 -13.77
C LEU A 56 40.63 1.52 -13.52
N SER A 57 40.26 1.59 -12.24
CA SER A 57 38.91 1.72 -11.69
C SER A 57 37.79 2.06 -12.68
N ARG A 58 36.87 1.11 -12.92
CA ARG A 58 35.44 1.34 -13.16
C ARG A 58 34.65 0.16 -12.62
N GLN A 59 34.57 0.07 -11.29
CA GLN A 59 33.47 -0.63 -10.64
C GLN A 59 32.21 0.21 -10.87
N CYS A 60 31.25 -0.38 -11.56
CA CYS A 60 29.88 0.12 -11.55
C CYS A 60 29.33 -0.18 -10.16
N ASP A 61 29.51 0.77 -9.24
CA ASP A 61 28.79 0.81 -7.98
C ASP A 61 27.31 1.02 -8.31
N TYR A 62 26.50 -0.01 -8.13
CA TYR A 62 25.08 0.18 -7.88
C TYR A 62 24.97 0.68 -6.44
N PRO A 63 24.54 1.93 -6.18
CA PRO A 63 24.19 2.30 -4.83
C PRO A 63 22.99 1.45 -4.43
N SER A 64 23.17 0.63 -3.40
CA SER A 64 22.09 0.05 -2.61
C SER A 64 21.23 1.22 -2.12
N ALA A 65 20.17 1.52 -2.86
CA ALA A 65 19.17 2.49 -2.43
C ALA A 65 18.46 1.89 -1.22
N SER A 66 18.95 2.26 -0.04
CA SER A 66 18.19 2.24 1.21
C SER A 66 16.86 2.93 0.93
N VAL A 67 15.81 2.13 0.77
CA VAL A 67 14.43 2.59 0.70
C VAL A 67 14.11 3.09 2.09
N ARG A 68 14.25 4.41 2.30
CA ARG A 68 13.70 5.06 3.48
C ARG A 68 12.19 4.98 3.37
N THR A 69 11.61 4.06 4.13
CA THR A 69 10.17 3.85 4.27
C THR A 69 9.51 5.17 4.68
N ILE A 70 8.66 5.69 3.79
CA ILE A 70 7.95 6.95 3.99
C ILE A 70 6.87 6.72 5.05
N TRP A 71 6.90 7.55 6.10
CA TRP A 71 5.91 7.57 7.16
C TRP A 71 4.54 7.98 6.63
N SER A 72 3.50 7.22 7.00
CA SER A 72 2.11 7.52 6.69
C SER A 72 1.67 8.86 7.30
N SER A 73 1.20 9.75 6.43
CA SER A 73 0.47 10.96 6.82
C SER A 73 -0.98 10.79 6.40
N SER A 74 -1.83 10.29 7.29
CA SER A 74 -3.28 10.40 7.13
C SER A 74 -3.70 11.89 7.05
N PRO A 75 -4.72 12.24 6.26
CA PRO A 75 -5.13 13.61 6.04
C PRO A 75 -5.74 14.18 7.32
N LEU A 76 -5.33 15.41 7.67
CA LEU A 76 -5.91 16.11 8.80
C LEU A 76 -6.61 17.37 8.32
N CYS A 77 -7.76 17.18 7.66
CA CYS A 77 -8.89 18.02 8.07
C CYS A 77 -9.31 17.54 9.48
N MET A 78 -9.86 18.41 10.33
CA MET A 78 -10.29 18.16 11.73
C MET A 78 -9.33 18.65 12.83
N GLY A 79 -9.37 19.96 13.10
CA GLY A 79 -9.06 20.56 14.42
C GLY A 79 -7.63 21.08 14.67
N ARG A 80 -7.44 21.91 15.71
CA ARG A 80 -6.11 22.45 16.09
C ARG A 80 -5.13 21.39 16.60
N ARG A 81 -5.61 20.24 17.10
CA ARG A 81 -4.77 19.20 17.71
C ARG A 81 -4.03 18.38 16.65
N SER A 82 -4.72 18.01 15.59
CA SER A 82 -4.17 17.28 14.45
C SER A 82 -3.09 18.06 13.73
N SER A 83 -3.33 19.34 13.41
CA SER A 83 -2.33 20.22 12.80
C SER A 83 -1.04 20.35 13.63
N LYS A 84 -1.14 20.36 14.97
CA LYS A 84 0.05 20.34 15.86
C LYS A 84 0.84 19.03 15.75
N ILE A 85 0.16 17.89 15.66
CA ILE A 85 0.79 16.58 15.50
C ILE A 85 1.52 16.52 14.16
N ALA A 86 0.86 16.93 13.07
CA ALA A 86 1.47 16.99 11.73
C ALA A 86 2.71 17.90 11.71
N THR A 87 2.64 19.07 12.38
CA THR A 87 3.79 19.99 12.48
C THR A 87 4.95 19.39 13.28
N ARG A 88 4.69 18.56 14.29
CA ARG A 88 5.73 17.86 15.05
C ARG A 88 6.41 16.81 14.17
N LYS A 89 5.64 15.95 13.50
CA LYS A 89 6.17 14.93 12.58
C LYS A 89 6.98 15.55 11.42
N ALA A 90 6.50 16.65 10.85
CA ALA A 90 7.24 17.38 9.82
C ALA A 90 8.62 17.88 10.30
N LYS A 91 8.76 18.25 11.58
CA LYS A 91 10.06 18.63 12.15
C LYS A 91 10.96 17.41 12.39
N GLU A 92 10.40 16.28 12.77
CA GLU A 92 11.14 15.01 12.92
C GLU A 92 11.72 14.55 11.57
N LEU A 93 11.01 14.82 10.47
CA LEU A 93 11.44 14.54 9.09
C LEU A 93 12.30 15.66 8.45
N ASP A 94 12.77 16.62 9.25
CA ASP A 94 13.58 17.78 8.79
C ASP A 94 12.94 18.59 7.65
N VAL A 95 11.61 18.68 7.63
CA VAL A 95 10.89 19.50 6.65
C VAL A 95 11.05 20.99 7.00
N PRO A 96 11.49 21.85 6.05
CA PRO A 96 11.60 23.28 6.27
C PRO A 96 10.29 23.92 6.73
N LYS A 97 10.34 24.73 7.78
CA LYS A 97 9.17 25.39 8.38
C LYS A 97 8.35 26.21 7.37
N GLU A 98 9.01 26.84 6.41
CA GLU A 98 8.36 27.62 5.36
C GLU A 98 7.42 26.77 4.48
N ILE A 99 7.77 25.51 4.21
CA ILE A 99 6.94 24.58 3.45
C ILE A 99 5.69 24.22 4.24
N VAL A 100 5.85 23.92 5.54
CA VAL A 100 4.75 23.61 6.44
C VAL A 100 3.77 24.78 6.54
N GLU A 101 4.27 25.99 6.78
CA GLU A 101 3.43 27.19 6.86
C GLU A 101 2.73 27.53 5.54
N ARG A 102 3.42 27.35 4.41
CA ARG A 102 2.84 27.52 3.08
C ARG A 102 1.67 26.55 2.86
N ASN A 103 1.83 25.29 3.22
CA ASN A 103 0.79 24.27 3.05
C ASN A 103 -0.40 24.49 4.00
N ILE A 104 -0.15 24.91 5.25
CA ILE A 104 -1.22 25.30 6.19
C ILE A 104 -2.03 26.49 5.65
N LYS A 105 -1.36 27.50 5.07
CA LYS A 105 -2.01 28.65 4.45
C LYS A 105 -2.86 28.22 3.26
N LYS A 106 -2.31 27.41 2.35
CA LYS A 106 -3.04 26.84 1.22
C LYS A 106 -4.30 26.10 1.67
N ALA A 107 -4.18 25.20 2.65
CA ALA A 107 -5.33 24.44 3.17
C ALA A 107 -6.39 25.33 3.87
N SER A 108 -6.02 26.53 4.33
CA SER A 108 -6.93 27.48 4.98
C SER A 108 -7.59 28.46 4.00
N GLU A 109 -7.12 28.53 2.74
CA GLU A 109 -7.68 29.41 1.72
C GLU A 109 -9.04 28.89 1.24
N LYS A 110 -10.01 29.80 1.15
CA LYS A 110 -11.36 29.47 0.70
C LYS A 110 -11.35 29.23 -0.81
N GLY A 111 -11.77 28.04 -1.25
CA GLY A 111 -11.93 27.70 -2.68
C GLY A 111 -11.17 26.45 -3.14
N GLN A 112 -10.45 25.77 -2.26
CA GLN A 112 -9.86 24.47 -2.57
C GLN A 112 -10.94 23.37 -2.57
N GLU A 113 -10.81 22.42 -3.51
CA GLU A 113 -11.59 21.18 -3.51
C GLU A 113 -11.24 20.42 -2.21
N ALA A 114 -12.27 20.04 -1.45
CA ALA A 114 -12.07 19.30 -0.22
C ALA A 114 -11.53 17.90 -0.58
N PHE A 115 -10.49 17.47 0.12
CA PHE A 115 -10.05 16.08 0.04
C PHE A 115 -11.15 15.16 0.55
N ILE A 116 -11.37 14.08 -0.18
CA ILE A 116 -12.35 13.05 0.09
C ILE A 116 -11.59 11.80 0.50
N GLU A 117 -11.87 11.32 1.70
CA GLU A 117 -11.38 10.03 2.18
C GLU A 117 -12.19 8.90 1.54
N LYS A 118 -11.48 7.94 0.96
CA LYS A 118 -12.04 6.71 0.40
C LYS A 118 -11.21 5.52 0.81
N VAL A 119 -11.88 4.39 0.95
CA VAL A 119 -11.25 3.10 1.18
C VAL A 119 -11.52 2.25 -0.04
N TYR A 120 -10.46 1.70 -0.62
CA TYR A 120 -10.54 0.69 -1.67
C TYR A 120 -10.13 -0.65 -1.10
N GLU A 121 -10.82 -1.69 -1.56
CA GLU A 121 -10.59 -3.05 -1.11
C GLU A 121 -10.07 -3.84 -2.31
N VAL A 122 -9.03 -4.64 -2.08
CA VAL A 122 -8.29 -5.34 -3.13
C VAL A 122 -7.99 -6.76 -2.66
N TYR A 123 -8.09 -7.72 -3.57
CA TYR A 123 -7.56 -9.07 -3.38
C TYR A 123 -6.24 -9.18 -4.15
N GLY A 124 -5.18 -9.55 -3.44
CA GLY A 124 -3.89 -9.91 -4.02
C GLY A 124 -3.79 -11.41 -4.31
N TYR A 125 -2.56 -11.88 -4.43
CA TYR A 125 -2.25 -13.30 -4.63
C TYR A 125 -2.53 -14.09 -3.35
N GLY A 126 -2.84 -15.39 -3.51
CA GLY A 126 -3.16 -16.27 -2.37
C GLY A 126 -4.47 -15.96 -1.65
N GLY A 127 -5.29 -15.04 -2.15
CA GLY A 127 -6.54 -14.62 -1.48
C GLY A 127 -6.33 -13.61 -0.33
N VAL A 128 -5.11 -13.06 -0.23
CA VAL A 128 -4.76 -11.97 0.69
C VAL A 128 -5.61 -10.76 0.36
N GLY A 129 -6.22 -10.18 1.39
CA GLY A 129 -6.99 -8.96 1.35
C GLY A 129 -6.10 -7.75 1.66
N PHE A 130 -6.26 -6.71 0.84
CA PHE A 130 -5.66 -5.40 1.03
C PHE A 130 -6.74 -4.35 1.24
N VAL A 131 -6.50 -3.44 2.18
CA VAL A 131 -7.31 -2.25 2.40
C VAL A 131 -6.45 -1.03 2.12
N VAL A 132 -6.82 -0.26 1.12
CA VAL A 132 -6.09 0.94 0.67
C VAL A 132 -6.89 2.16 1.12
N GLU A 133 -6.34 2.93 2.06
CA GLU A 133 -6.87 4.22 2.48
C GLU A 133 -6.32 5.31 1.55
N VAL A 134 -7.23 6.12 1.00
CA VAL A 134 -6.94 7.11 -0.03
C VAL A 134 -7.56 8.44 0.37
N SER A 135 -6.77 9.51 0.24
CA SER A 135 -7.22 10.88 0.39
C SER A 135 -6.98 11.63 -0.92
N THR A 136 -8.06 11.98 -1.59
CA THR A 136 -7.97 12.55 -2.94
C THR A 136 -8.94 13.70 -3.13
N ASP A 137 -8.56 14.66 -3.96
CA ASP A 137 -9.48 15.67 -4.50
C ASP A 137 -10.43 15.06 -5.55
N LYS A 138 -9.99 14.00 -6.26
CA LYS A 138 -10.69 13.45 -7.44
C LYS A 138 -10.78 11.93 -7.42
N VAL A 139 -11.91 11.44 -6.90
CA VAL A 139 -12.23 10.00 -6.77
C VAL A 139 -12.05 9.21 -8.09
N ASN A 140 -12.43 9.77 -9.24
CA ASN A 140 -12.30 9.04 -10.50
C ASN A 140 -10.84 8.84 -10.94
N ARG A 141 -9.94 9.77 -10.58
CA ARG A 141 -8.49 9.64 -10.83
C ARG A 141 -7.90 8.55 -9.94
N SER A 142 -8.17 8.64 -8.64
CA SER A 142 -7.62 7.70 -7.66
C SER A 142 -8.06 6.27 -7.93
N VAL A 143 -9.35 6.03 -8.21
CA VAL A 143 -9.86 4.70 -8.56
C VAL A 143 -9.17 4.13 -9.80
N ALA A 144 -8.93 4.96 -10.82
CA ALA A 144 -8.28 4.52 -12.04
C ALA A 144 -6.81 4.14 -11.78
N ALA A 145 -6.07 4.96 -11.05
CA ALA A 145 -4.68 4.71 -10.69
C ALA A 145 -4.51 3.45 -9.83
N VAL A 146 -5.30 3.32 -8.77
CA VAL A 146 -5.29 2.11 -7.91
C VAL A 146 -5.63 0.88 -8.73
N ARG A 147 -6.67 0.94 -9.57
CA ARG A 147 -7.08 -0.20 -10.41
C ARG A 147 -5.99 -0.60 -11.41
N GLU A 148 -5.26 0.35 -11.97
CA GLU A 148 -4.16 0.09 -12.89
C GLU A 148 -3.03 -0.67 -12.20
N VAL A 149 -2.55 -0.16 -11.05
CA VAL A 149 -1.54 -0.84 -10.24
C VAL A 149 -1.97 -2.25 -9.85
N VAL A 150 -3.20 -2.40 -9.37
CA VAL A 150 -3.76 -3.71 -8.98
C VAL A 150 -3.79 -4.68 -10.15
N ARG A 151 -4.19 -4.22 -11.34
CA ARG A 151 -4.23 -5.06 -12.54
C ARG A 151 -2.84 -5.46 -13.02
N ASP A 152 -1.88 -4.54 -12.97
CA ASP A 152 -0.51 -4.77 -13.42
C ASP A 152 0.23 -5.77 -12.50
N CYS A 153 -0.10 -5.74 -11.21
CA CYS A 153 0.31 -6.73 -10.21
C CYS A 153 -0.67 -7.90 -10.07
N GLY A 154 -1.51 -8.20 -11.07
CA GLY A 154 -2.37 -9.40 -11.11
C GLY A 154 -3.41 -9.56 -10.00
N GLY A 155 -3.62 -8.54 -9.17
CA GLY A 155 -4.68 -8.49 -8.16
C GLY A 155 -6.05 -8.14 -8.74
N LYS A 156 -7.05 -8.05 -7.87
CA LYS A 156 -8.44 -7.73 -8.25
C LYS A 156 -9.03 -6.70 -7.29
N MET A 157 -9.70 -5.69 -7.84
CA MET A 157 -10.53 -4.78 -7.05
C MET A 157 -11.71 -5.57 -6.46
N ALA A 158 -11.96 -5.36 -5.16
CA ALA A 158 -13.09 -5.94 -4.45
C ALA A 158 -14.22 -4.90 -4.29
N ASP A 159 -15.43 -5.40 -4.07
CA ASP A 159 -16.57 -4.55 -3.71
C ASP A 159 -16.43 -4.06 -2.26
N SER A 160 -17.03 -2.92 -1.95
CA SER A 160 -17.00 -2.36 -0.60
C SER A 160 -17.63 -3.31 0.42
N GLY A 161 -16.89 -3.61 1.50
CA GLY A 161 -17.29 -4.53 2.57
C GLY A 161 -16.74 -5.95 2.43
N SER A 162 -15.98 -6.27 1.37
CA SER A 162 -15.50 -7.64 1.07
C SER A 162 -14.22 -8.04 1.80
N VAL A 163 -13.42 -7.07 2.21
CA VAL A 163 -12.11 -7.26 2.85
C VAL A 163 -12.07 -6.54 4.19
N VAL A 164 -12.67 -5.34 4.29
CA VAL A 164 -12.60 -4.49 5.50
C VAL A 164 -13.11 -5.20 6.76
N PHE A 165 -14.04 -6.15 6.64
CA PHE A 165 -14.57 -6.91 7.78
C PHE A 165 -13.51 -7.81 8.45
N ARG A 166 -12.43 -8.14 7.75
CA ARG A 166 -11.29 -8.92 8.27
C ARG A 166 -10.37 -8.08 9.16
N PHE A 167 -10.56 -6.76 9.17
CA PHE A 167 -9.72 -5.83 9.91
C PHE A 167 -10.49 -5.22 11.08
N LYS A 168 -9.77 -5.01 12.18
CA LYS A 168 -10.22 -4.27 13.35
C LYS A 168 -9.50 -2.94 13.41
N ARG A 169 -10.26 -1.86 13.49
CA ARG A 169 -9.73 -0.51 13.72
C ARG A 169 -9.35 -0.36 15.19
N ALA A 170 -8.08 -0.15 15.47
CA ALA A 170 -7.55 0.02 16.82
C ALA A 170 -6.56 1.19 16.90
N ARG A 171 -6.27 1.67 18.10
CA ARG A 171 -5.10 2.54 18.31
C ARG A 171 -3.89 1.67 18.60
N VAL A 172 -2.76 2.04 18.02
CA VAL A 172 -1.49 1.34 18.20
C VAL A 172 -0.45 2.30 18.76
N VAL A 173 0.35 1.82 19.71
CA VAL A 173 1.58 2.47 20.17
C VAL A 173 2.75 1.62 19.72
N ASN A 174 3.67 2.22 18.95
CA ASN A 174 4.89 1.57 18.50
C ASN A 174 6.02 1.86 19.50
N VAL A 175 6.68 0.80 19.96
CA VAL A 175 7.83 0.85 20.87
C VAL A 175 8.97 0.07 20.23
N LYS A 176 10.17 0.64 20.12
CA LYS A 176 11.31 -0.08 19.53
C LYS A 176 11.73 -1.25 20.41
N ILE A 177 12.18 -2.34 19.81
CA ILE A 177 12.72 -3.49 20.56
C ILE A 177 13.93 -3.06 21.40
N SER A 178 14.76 -2.14 20.89
CA SER A 178 15.93 -1.64 21.61
C SER A 178 15.60 -0.90 22.92
N ASP A 179 14.39 -0.34 23.03
CA ASP A 179 13.99 0.55 24.12
C ASP A 179 13.26 -0.16 25.25
N ALA A 180 12.80 -1.41 25.04
CA ALA A 180 12.04 -2.14 26.05
C ALA A 180 12.17 -3.66 25.92
N ASP A 181 12.27 -4.33 27.07
CA ASP A 181 12.18 -5.79 27.14
C ASP A 181 10.73 -6.26 27.03
N LYS A 182 10.53 -7.43 26.43
CA LYS A 182 9.21 -8.01 26.14
C LYS A 182 8.38 -8.19 27.41
N ASP A 183 8.97 -8.78 28.46
CA ASP A 183 8.24 -9.08 29.69
C ASP A 183 7.83 -7.80 30.43
N GLN A 184 8.67 -6.78 30.39
CA GLN A 184 8.35 -5.46 30.94
C GLN A 184 7.19 -4.81 30.17
N LEU A 185 7.26 -4.80 28.83
CA LEU A 185 6.22 -4.25 27.96
C LEU A 185 4.86 -4.92 28.17
N LEU A 186 4.84 -6.25 28.28
CA LEU A 186 3.62 -7.00 28.57
C LEU A 186 3.03 -6.62 29.93
N GLY A 187 3.86 -6.47 30.96
CA GLY A 187 3.41 -6.03 32.29
C GLY A 187 2.72 -4.66 32.24
N ILE A 188 3.36 -3.68 31.59
CA ILE A 188 2.80 -2.34 31.40
C ILE A 188 1.47 -2.40 30.64
N ALA A 189 1.46 -3.14 29.53
CA ALA A 189 0.31 -3.25 28.65
C ALA A 189 -0.89 -3.83 29.39
N LEU A 190 -0.70 -4.91 30.16
CA LEU A 190 -1.73 -5.53 30.98
C LEU A 190 -2.25 -4.58 32.05
N ASP A 191 -1.36 -3.94 32.80
CA ASP A 191 -1.74 -3.02 33.86
C ASP A 191 -2.48 -1.78 33.31
N ALA A 192 -2.14 -1.34 32.10
CA ALA A 192 -2.74 -0.19 31.43
C ALA A 192 -4.08 -0.51 30.73
N GLY A 193 -4.44 -1.79 30.61
CA GLY A 193 -5.62 -2.23 29.88
C GLY A 193 -5.45 -2.18 28.35
N ALA A 194 -4.26 -2.50 27.86
CA ALA A 194 -4.07 -2.80 26.44
C ALA A 194 -4.89 -4.03 26.05
N GLU A 195 -5.35 -4.06 24.79
CA GLU A 195 -6.13 -5.17 24.25
C GLU A 195 -5.22 -6.31 23.78
N ASP A 196 -4.06 -5.97 23.21
CA ASP A 196 -3.09 -6.93 22.68
C ASP A 196 -1.69 -6.32 22.59
N VAL A 197 -0.66 -7.15 22.48
CA VAL A 197 0.72 -6.75 22.19
C VAL A 197 1.22 -7.62 21.04
N ILE A 198 1.36 -7.01 19.86
CA ILE A 198 1.83 -7.69 18.66
C ILE A 198 3.35 -7.56 18.59
N GLU A 199 4.01 -8.70 18.53
CA GLU A 199 5.45 -8.81 18.35
C GLU A 199 5.79 -8.73 16.86
N PRO A 200 6.91 -8.12 16.49
CA PRO A 200 7.34 -8.08 15.10
C PRO A 200 7.74 -9.49 14.63
N SER A 201 7.48 -9.79 13.35
CA SER A 201 7.84 -11.08 12.75
C SER A 201 9.36 -11.27 12.71
N ASP A 202 9.83 -12.46 13.08
CA ASP A 202 11.22 -12.87 12.93
C ASP A 202 11.48 -13.36 11.52
N ASN A 203 11.93 -12.48 10.63
CA ASN A 203 12.55 -12.92 9.38
C ASN A 203 13.99 -13.36 9.66
N GLU A 204 14.33 -14.60 9.30
CA GLU A 204 15.67 -15.19 9.49
C GLU A 204 16.75 -14.49 8.64
N ASP A 205 16.35 -13.74 7.61
CA ASP A 205 17.25 -13.02 6.70
C ASP A 205 17.61 -11.59 7.17
N ASP A 206 16.99 -11.08 8.23
CA ASP A 206 17.22 -9.71 8.70
C ASP A 206 18.49 -9.64 9.57
N SER A 207 19.36 -8.66 9.27
CA SER A 207 20.59 -8.46 10.04
C SER A 207 20.30 -8.03 11.48
N GLU A 208 21.25 -8.22 12.41
CA GLU A 208 21.08 -7.82 13.82
C GLU A 208 20.76 -6.32 13.97
N GLU A 209 21.23 -5.48 13.05
CA GLU A 209 20.93 -4.04 13.02
C GLU A 209 19.48 -3.78 12.60
N ASP A 210 18.96 -4.51 11.60
CA ASP A 210 17.58 -4.40 11.13
C ASP A 210 16.58 -4.91 12.19
N GLN A 211 16.96 -5.92 12.97
CA GLN A 211 16.15 -6.46 14.06
C GLN A 211 15.95 -5.43 15.19
N ALA A 212 16.96 -4.61 15.50
CA ALA A 212 16.87 -3.60 16.54
C ALA A 212 15.97 -2.40 16.16
N GLU A 213 15.75 -2.17 14.86
CA GLU A 213 14.85 -1.13 14.36
C GLU A 213 13.37 -1.55 14.34
N ARG A 214 13.06 -2.81 14.65
CA ARG A 214 11.67 -3.31 14.71
C ARG A 214 10.92 -2.75 15.91
N TYR A 215 9.58 -2.80 15.83
CA TYR A 215 8.68 -2.24 16.83
C TYR A 215 7.75 -3.30 17.41
N TYR A 216 7.59 -3.30 18.74
CA TYR A 216 6.43 -3.85 19.43
C TYR A 216 5.23 -2.94 19.22
N LYS A 217 4.08 -3.53 18.91
CA LYS A 217 2.83 -2.81 18.69
C LYS A 217 1.86 -3.11 19.82
N ILE A 218 1.64 -2.13 20.68
CA ILE A 218 0.64 -2.22 21.75
C ILE A 218 -0.71 -1.78 21.20
N VAL A 219 -1.66 -2.70 21.13
CA VAL A 219 -3.01 -2.48 20.61
C VAL A 219 -3.92 -2.06 21.74
N CYS A 220 -4.70 -1.00 21.55
CA CYS A 220 -5.61 -0.51 22.57
C CYS A 220 -6.82 0.25 22.00
N SER A 221 -7.82 0.43 22.87
CA SER A 221 -8.95 1.32 22.61
C SER A 221 -8.55 2.79 22.80
N ALA A 222 -9.36 3.71 22.26
CA ALA A 222 -9.13 5.14 22.40
C ALA A 222 -9.18 5.64 23.86
N GLU A 223 -9.91 4.94 24.72
CA GLU A 223 -10.07 5.28 26.14
C GLU A 223 -8.79 4.96 26.94
N ASN A 224 -8.17 3.81 26.66
CA ASN A 224 -6.99 3.33 27.38
C ASN A 224 -5.68 3.92 26.86
N TYR A 225 -5.70 4.50 25.64
CA TYR A 225 -4.52 5.07 25.00
C TYR A 225 -3.77 6.09 25.89
N ALA A 226 -4.48 7.02 26.54
CA ALA A 226 -3.85 8.01 27.40
C ALA A 226 -3.17 7.41 28.64
N SER A 227 -3.75 6.34 29.19
CA SER A 227 -3.21 5.61 30.33
C SER A 227 -1.92 4.88 29.95
N ILE A 228 -1.91 4.20 28.79
CA ILE A 228 -0.73 3.51 28.25
C ILE A 228 0.42 4.49 28.05
N LEU A 229 0.16 5.64 27.40
CA LEU A 229 1.17 6.66 27.19
C LEU A 229 1.76 7.24 28.48
N SER A 230 0.96 7.28 29.55
CA SER A 230 1.44 7.80 30.84
C SER A 230 2.36 6.78 31.50
N LYS A 231 1.97 5.50 31.53
CA LYS A 231 2.80 4.43 32.11
C LYS A 231 4.11 4.22 31.36
N LEU A 232 4.09 4.26 30.03
CA LEU A 232 5.32 4.17 29.23
C LEU A 232 6.30 5.31 29.56
N ARG A 233 5.80 6.52 29.84
CA ARG A 233 6.65 7.64 30.28
C ARG A 233 7.16 7.47 31.70
N ASP A 234 6.33 6.96 32.61
CA ASP A 234 6.70 6.74 34.00
C ASP A 234 7.83 5.70 34.12
N GLU A 235 7.84 4.71 33.23
CA GLU A 235 8.91 3.72 33.12
C GLU A 235 10.10 4.16 32.26
N GLY A 236 10.02 5.35 31.64
CA GLY A 236 11.11 5.91 30.83
C GLY A 236 11.32 5.22 29.48
N ILE A 237 10.32 4.51 28.97
CA ILE A 237 10.36 3.84 27.67
C ILE A 237 10.08 4.86 26.57
N ASN A 238 10.97 4.92 25.57
CA ASN A 238 10.74 5.71 24.37
C ASN A 238 9.71 5.02 23.48
N PHE A 239 8.75 5.79 22.97
CA PHE A 239 7.72 5.31 22.07
C PHE A 239 7.47 6.33 20.97
N GLU A 240 6.98 5.86 19.83
CA GLU A 240 6.62 6.73 18.73
C GLU A 240 5.24 7.36 18.96
N PRO A 241 5.14 8.70 18.89
CA PRO A 241 3.91 9.33 19.30
C PRO A 241 2.87 9.39 18.16
N ASP A 242 1.81 8.61 18.33
CA ASP A 242 0.47 8.72 17.72
C ASP A 242 0.42 8.57 16.18
N ASN A 243 0.07 7.36 15.73
CA ASN A 243 -0.32 7.06 14.35
C ASN A 243 -1.82 7.21 14.10
N GLY A 244 -2.59 7.66 15.09
CA GLY A 244 -4.04 7.70 14.98
C GLY A 244 -4.64 6.31 15.13
N TYR A 245 -5.42 5.89 14.14
CA TYR A 245 -6.04 4.56 14.11
C TYR A 245 -5.41 3.74 12.99
N GLU A 246 -5.09 2.49 13.29
CA GLU A 246 -4.58 1.52 12.32
C GLU A 246 -5.60 0.39 12.16
N LEU A 247 -5.59 -0.26 10.99
CA LEU A 247 -6.37 -1.46 10.72
C LEU A 247 -5.51 -2.70 10.95
N LEU A 248 -5.88 -3.51 11.94
CA LEU A 248 -5.17 -4.74 12.27
C LEU A 248 -5.98 -5.95 11.79
N PRO A 249 -5.36 -6.94 11.13
CA PRO A 249 -6.06 -8.14 10.71
C PRO A 249 -6.51 -8.95 11.94
N VAL A 250 -7.77 -9.41 11.92
CA VAL A 250 -8.33 -10.25 12.99
C VAL A 250 -7.90 -11.71 12.83
N ALA A 251 -7.80 -12.17 11.59
CA ALA A 251 -7.37 -13.52 11.24
C ALA A 251 -6.45 -13.44 10.01
N PRO A 252 -5.12 -13.44 10.22
CA PRO A 252 -4.18 -13.34 9.12
C PRO A 252 -4.17 -14.61 8.26
N ILE A 253 -3.90 -14.44 6.97
CA ILE A 253 -3.88 -15.51 5.97
C ILE A 253 -2.42 -15.85 5.65
N GLU A 254 -2.11 -17.14 5.68
CA GLU A 254 -0.83 -17.67 5.20
C GLU A 254 -0.88 -17.82 3.68
N ALA A 255 0.09 -17.21 3.00
CA ALA A 255 0.24 -17.27 1.55
C ALA A 255 1.55 -17.98 1.21
N ASP A 256 1.58 -18.62 0.04
CA ASP A 256 2.80 -19.26 -0.47
C ASP A 256 3.92 -18.22 -0.69
N ASP A 257 5.19 -18.62 -0.61
CA ASP A 257 6.35 -17.71 -0.73
C ASP A 257 6.34 -16.86 -2.02
N GLU A 258 5.96 -17.47 -3.14
CA GLU A 258 5.81 -16.75 -4.42
C GLU A 258 4.70 -15.69 -4.35
N ALA A 259 3.58 -16.02 -3.70
CA ALA A 259 2.48 -15.08 -3.53
C ALA A 259 2.85 -13.94 -2.58
N MET A 260 3.63 -14.23 -1.52
CA MET A 260 4.11 -13.21 -0.57
C MET A 260 4.98 -12.17 -1.27
N GLU A 261 5.91 -12.59 -2.13
CA GLU A 261 6.81 -11.66 -2.82
C GLU A 261 6.07 -10.78 -3.82
N LEU A 262 5.14 -11.36 -4.59
CA LEU A 262 4.29 -10.60 -5.50
C LEU A 262 3.35 -9.63 -4.76
N ASN A 263 2.86 -10.02 -3.59
CA ASN A 263 2.06 -9.17 -2.72
C ASN A 263 2.86 -8.01 -2.13
N LYS A 264 4.14 -8.22 -1.80
CA LYS A 264 5.05 -7.13 -1.40
C LYS A 264 5.26 -6.14 -2.55
N GLU A 265 5.46 -6.62 -3.77
CA GLU A 265 5.57 -5.75 -4.94
C GLU A 265 4.29 -4.92 -5.17
N LEU A 266 3.12 -5.55 -5.07
CA LEU A 266 1.82 -4.86 -5.14
C LEU A 266 1.70 -3.77 -4.07
N MET A 267 2.06 -4.09 -2.82
CA MET A 267 2.06 -3.15 -1.70
C MET A 267 2.95 -1.94 -1.99
N SER A 268 4.19 -2.17 -2.43
CA SER A 268 5.13 -1.09 -2.76
C SER A 268 4.59 -0.15 -3.83
N LYS A 269 4.04 -0.70 -4.94
CA LYS A 269 3.48 0.13 -6.01
C LYS A 269 2.23 0.89 -5.60
N LEU A 270 1.43 0.36 -4.69
CA LEU A 270 0.27 1.09 -4.14
C LEU A 270 0.72 2.26 -3.27
N LEU A 271 1.77 2.09 -2.48
CA LEU A 271 2.34 3.15 -1.63
C LEU A 271 3.06 4.25 -2.43
N GLU A 272 3.47 3.97 -3.66
CA GLU A 272 4.04 4.97 -4.58
C GLU A 272 3.00 5.95 -5.14
N LEU A 273 1.69 5.66 -5.00
CA LEU A 273 0.63 6.54 -5.49
C LEU A 273 0.44 7.76 -4.58
N ASP A 274 0.45 8.95 -5.17
CA ASP A 274 0.28 10.23 -4.46
C ASP A 274 -1.01 10.34 -3.63
N ASP A 275 -2.08 9.66 -4.06
CA ASP A 275 -3.41 9.70 -3.41
C ASP A 275 -3.55 8.68 -2.25
N VAL A 276 -2.61 7.74 -2.12
CA VAL A 276 -2.68 6.65 -1.13
C VAL A 276 -2.02 7.09 0.17
N ASP A 277 -2.78 7.04 1.27
CA ASP A 277 -2.27 7.41 2.60
C ASP A 277 -1.67 6.22 3.33
N ALA A 278 -2.34 5.07 3.24
CA ALA A 278 -1.96 3.86 3.94
C ALA A 278 -2.51 2.62 3.22
N VAL A 279 -1.79 1.51 3.33
CA VAL A 279 -2.20 0.22 2.82
C VAL A 279 -2.03 -0.81 3.92
N TYR A 280 -3.08 -1.56 4.20
CA TYR A 280 -3.11 -2.63 5.18
C TYR A 280 -3.30 -3.96 4.47
N THR A 281 -2.68 -5.01 5.00
CA THR A 281 -2.77 -6.38 4.46
C THR A 281 -3.16 -7.35 5.57
N ASP A 282 -3.91 -8.39 5.22
CA ASP A 282 -4.20 -9.51 6.11
C ASP A 282 -3.18 -10.66 5.96
N GLN A 283 -2.13 -10.47 5.18
CA GLN A 283 -1.03 -11.42 5.07
C GLN A 283 -0.27 -11.51 6.40
N LYS A 284 0.07 -12.74 6.79
CA LYS A 284 0.92 -13.04 7.94
C LYS A 284 2.39 -12.77 7.66
#